data_AF-A0A5B7UI22-F1
#
_entry.id   AF-A0A5B7UI22-F1
#
_cell.length_a   1.000
_cell.length_b   1.000
_cell.length_c   1.000
_cell.angle_alpha   90.00
_cell.angle_beta   90.00
_cell.angle_gamma   90.00
#
_symmetry.space_group_name_H-M   'P 1'
#
loop_
_entity.id
_entity.type
_entity.pdbx_description
1 polymer ?
#
loop_
_entity_poly.entity_id
_entity_poly.type
_entity_poly.pdbx_seq_one_letter_code
_entity_poly.pdbx_strand_id
1 'polypeptide(L)'
;MLQENNLTGLLFIIGLFIGSVPCALAGLLAVVSSSIIAKILKFPECHLSQGLYDFSPALVGVALLAIFPSSMLVWLMVIVGGVLSGVLQHICLVKKLPVYTLPFIVITWLMYYGLNPLFGVQPFSVQHSENISVLSYIFRGFGEVIFQSNLWSGIIFF
;
A
#
# COMPACT_ATOMS: atom_id res chain seq x y z
N MET A 1 -10.58 0.30 -0.24
CA MET A 1 -11.76 0.84 -0.93
C MET A 1 -11.79 0.36 -2.37
N LEU A 2 -12.66 -0.60 -2.70
CA LEU A 2 -12.72 -1.23 -4.03
C LEU A 2 -13.56 -0.35 -4.99
N GLN A 3 -13.04 0.82 -5.33
CA GLN A 3 -13.73 1.81 -6.16
C GLN A 3 -13.05 1.89 -7.52
N GLU A 4 -13.74 1.47 -8.59
CA GLU A 4 -13.28 1.61 -9.98
C GLU A 4 -13.55 3.05 -10.47
N ASN A 5 -12.90 4.04 -9.86
CA ASN A 5 -13.10 5.46 -10.18
C ASN A 5 -11.79 6.28 -10.09
N ASN A 6 -11.43 6.93 -11.20
CA ASN A 6 -10.22 7.74 -11.31
C ASN A 6 -10.19 8.93 -10.34
N LEU A 7 -11.34 9.57 -10.09
CA LEU A 7 -11.44 10.68 -9.15
C LEU A 7 -11.17 10.20 -7.72
N THR A 8 -11.69 9.03 -7.35
CA THR A 8 -11.40 8.41 -6.05
C THR A 8 -9.92 8.07 -5.92
N GLY A 9 -9.31 7.53 -6.97
CA GLY A 9 -7.85 7.29 -7.00
C GLY A 9 -7.04 8.57 -6.80
N LEU A 10 -7.43 9.67 -7.45
CA LEU A 10 -6.78 10.98 -7.28
C LEU A 10 -6.91 11.49 -5.83
N LEU A 11 -8.09 11.38 -5.23
CA LEU A 11 -8.32 11.75 -3.83
C LEU A 11 -7.46 10.91 -2.87
N PHE A 12 -7.29 9.61 -3.14
CA PHE A 12 -6.39 8.77 -2.35
C PHE A 12 -4.93 9.20 -2.44
N ILE A 13 -4.47 9.56 -3.64
CA ILE A 13 -3.12 10.10 -3.81
C ILE A 13 -2.96 11.40 -3.01
N ILE A 14 -3.93 12.32 -3.09
CA ILE A 14 -3.89 13.57 -2.32
C ILE A 14 -3.85 13.28 -0.80
N GLY A 15 -4.72 12.40 -0.31
CA GLY A 15 -4.75 12.05 1.11
C GLY A 15 -3.48 11.34 1.57
N LEU A 16 -2.83 10.54 0.72
CA LEU A 16 -1.50 9.97 0.99
C LEU A 16 -0.43 11.06 1.12
N PHE A 17 -0.40 12.04 0.23
CA PHE A 17 0.57 13.15 0.31
C PHE A 17 0.36 14.01 1.56
N ILE A 18 -0.89 14.20 1.99
CA ILE A 18 -1.22 14.92 3.23
C ILE A 18 -0.76 14.14 4.47
N GLY A 19 -0.83 12.81 4.42
CA GLY A 19 -0.44 11.97 5.55
C GLY A 19 1.07 11.76 5.65
N SER A 20 1.71 11.34 4.56
CA SER A 20 3.16 11.11 4.49
C SER A 20 3.67 11.11 3.05
N VAL A 21 4.47 12.12 2.69
CA VAL A 21 5.08 12.24 1.35
C VAL A 21 5.93 11.01 0.97
N PRO A 22 6.82 10.47 1.84
CA PRO A 22 7.55 9.24 1.52
C PRO A 22 6.64 8.05 1.23
N CYS A 23 5.58 7.86 2.00
CA CYS A 23 4.61 6.79 1.78
C CYS A 23 3.87 6.97 0.45
N ALA A 24 3.43 8.19 0.12
CA ALA A 24 2.76 8.50 -1.14
C ALA A 24 3.65 8.17 -2.34
N LEU A 25 4.92 8.61 -2.30
CA LEU A 25 5.89 8.35 -3.35
C LEU A 25 6.21 6.85 -3.47
N ALA A 26 6.31 6.12 -2.36
CA ALA A 26 6.54 4.68 -2.38
C ALA A 26 5.35 3.91 -2.95
N GLY A 27 4.13 4.29 -2.59
CA GLY A 27 2.92 3.72 -3.17
C GLY A 27 2.88 3.92 -4.68
N LEU A 28 3.13 5.14 -5.16
CA LEU A 28 3.20 5.45 -6.60
C LEU A 28 4.30 4.67 -7.30
N LEU A 29 5.50 4.57 -6.70
CA LEU A 29 6.61 3.83 -7.28
C LEU A 29 6.30 2.34 -7.41
N ALA A 30 5.68 1.74 -6.39
CA ALA A 30 5.27 0.34 -6.41
C ALA A 30 4.22 0.07 -7.49
N VAL A 31 3.23 0.97 -7.63
CA VAL A 31 2.22 0.92 -8.70
C VAL A 31 2.90 0.96 -10.06
N VAL A 32 3.69 2.00 -10.35
CA VAL A 32 4.37 2.15 -11.64
C VAL A 32 5.21 0.93 -11.98
N SER A 33 5.95 0.40 -11.00
CA SER A 33 6.78 -0.80 -11.18
C SER A 33 5.93 -2.03 -11.53
N SER A 34 4.82 -2.24 -10.84
CA SER A 34 3.86 -3.31 -11.13
C SER A 34 3.24 -3.14 -12.52
N SER A 35 2.74 -1.95 -12.85
CA SER A 35 2.07 -1.70 -14.14
C SER A 35 3.03 -1.89 -15.32
N ILE A 36 4.31 -1.51 -15.18
CA ILE A 36 5.35 -1.78 -16.19
C ILE A 36 5.53 -3.29 -16.39
N ILE A 37 5.68 -4.04 -15.30
CA ILE A 37 5.85 -5.50 -15.39
C ILE A 37 4.61 -6.18 -15.95
N ALA A 38 3.41 -5.75 -15.57
CA ALA A 38 2.17 -6.28 -16.11
C ALA A 38 2.08 -6.08 -17.63
N LYS A 39 2.53 -4.94 -18.16
CA LYS A 39 2.62 -4.69 -19.61
C LYS A 39 3.68 -5.56 -20.28
N ILE A 40 4.86 -5.70 -19.69
CA ILE A 40 5.95 -6.55 -20.22
C ILE A 40 5.50 -8.02 -20.30
N LEU A 41 4.79 -8.50 -19.27
CA LEU A 41 4.26 -9.87 -19.20
C LEU A 41 2.93 -10.05 -19.95
N LYS A 42 2.42 -9.00 -20.62
CA LYS A 42 1.18 -9.01 -21.42
C LYS A 42 -0.04 -9.50 -20.63
N PHE A 43 -0.20 -9.01 -19.41
CA PHE A 43 -1.40 -9.29 -18.61
C PHE A 43 -2.65 -8.71 -19.30
N PRO A 44 -3.85 -9.27 -19.05
CA PRO A 44 -5.09 -8.81 -19.68
C PRO A 44 -5.34 -7.31 -19.49
N GLU A 45 -5.50 -6.57 -20.59
CA GLU A 45 -5.73 -5.12 -20.60
C GLU A 45 -7.01 -4.71 -19.85
N CYS A 46 -8.03 -5.57 -19.85
CA CYS A 46 -9.26 -5.33 -19.08
C CYS A 46 -8.95 -5.17 -17.57
N HIS A 47 -8.13 -6.06 -17.00
CA HIS A 47 -7.75 -5.98 -15.59
C HIS A 47 -6.80 -4.81 -15.28
N LEU A 48 -5.96 -4.42 -16.25
CA LEU A 48 -5.13 -3.22 -16.15
C LEU A 48 -5.99 -1.96 -16.10
N SER A 49 -6.99 -1.85 -16.97
CA SER A 49 -7.90 -0.70 -17.01
C SER A 49 -8.77 -0.55 -15.76
N GLN A 50 -9.02 -1.65 -15.05
CA GLN A 50 -9.73 -1.69 -13.76
C GLN A 50 -8.83 -1.40 -12.55
N GLY A 51 -7.51 -1.24 -12.75
CA GLY A 51 -6.56 -1.01 -11.66
C GLY A 51 -6.32 -2.22 -10.76
N LEU A 52 -6.73 -3.43 -11.18
CA LEU A 52 -6.62 -4.65 -10.36
C LEU A 52 -5.16 -5.01 -10.03
N TYR A 53 -4.20 -4.56 -10.85
CA TYR A 53 -2.77 -4.78 -10.64
C TYR A 53 -2.07 -3.65 -9.88
N ASP A 54 -2.79 -2.61 -9.47
CA ASP A 54 -2.19 -1.39 -8.89
C ASP A 54 -2.48 -1.29 -7.39
N PHE A 55 -3.65 -1.73 -6.93
CA PHE A 55 -4.04 -1.62 -5.52
C PHE A 55 -3.12 -2.37 -4.55
N SER A 56 -2.86 -3.67 -4.79
CA SER A 56 -2.00 -4.47 -3.90
C SER A 56 -0.54 -3.95 -3.88
N PRO A 57 0.08 -3.57 -5.01
CA PRO A 57 1.38 -2.90 -5.01
C PRO A 57 1.42 -1.57 -4.28
N ALA A 58 0.40 -0.72 -4.43
CA ALA A 58 0.34 0.57 -3.72
C ALA A 58 0.46 0.38 -2.21
N LEU A 59 -0.29 -0.59 -1.66
CA LEU A 59 -0.25 -0.91 -0.24
C LEU A 59 1.10 -1.47 0.19
N VAL A 60 1.77 -2.30 -0.64
CA VAL A 60 3.12 -2.80 -0.32
C VAL A 60 4.09 -1.63 -0.21
N GLY A 61 4.08 -0.70 -1.17
CA GLY A 61 4.97 0.46 -1.15
C GLY A 61 4.77 1.33 0.09
N VAL A 62 3.50 1.65 0.41
CA VAL A 62 3.15 2.43 1.60
C VAL A 62 3.54 1.71 2.89
N ALA A 63 3.26 0.41 2.99
CA ALA A 63 3.57 -0.37 4.19
C ALA A 63 5.07 -0.45 4.46
N LEU A 64 5.90 -0.61 3.42
CA LEU A 64 7.35 -0.66 3.60
C LEU A 64 7.90 0.64 4.18
N LEU A 65 7.41 1.80 3.74
CA LEU A 65 7.82 3.10 4.28
C LEU A 65 7.16 3.44 5.62
N ALA A 66 6.05 2.80 5.96
CA ALA A 66 5.44 2.88 7.29
C ALA A 66 6.20 2.05 8.33
N ILE A 67 6.80 0.92 7.92
CA ILE A 67 7.44 -0.04 8.83
C ILE A 67 8.96 0.20 8.95
N PHE A 68 9.63 0.51 7.83
CA PHE A 68 11.09 0.61 7.76
C PHE A 68 11.56 2.05 7.57
N PRO A 69 12.78 2.39 8.04
CA PRO A 69 13.35 3.70 7.79
C PRO A 69 13.57 3.93 6.28
N SER A 70 13.31 5.16 5.83
CA SER A 70 13.58 5.56 4.44
C SER A 70 15.06 5.42 4.12
N SER A 71 15.40 4.36 3.37
CA SER A 71 16.76 4.04 2.96
C SER A 71 16.76 3.52 1.53
N MET A 72 17.89 3.64 0.83
CA MET A 72 17.99 3.21 -0.57
C MET A 72 17.58 1.73 -0.76
N LEU A 73 17.93 0.87 0.21
CA LEU A 73 17.54 -0.53 0.20
C LEU A 73 16.02 -0.71 0.28
N VAL A 74 15.34 0.05 1.14
CA VAL A 74 13.87 -0.01 1.26
C VAL A 74 13.20 0.46 -0.02
N TRP A 75 13.68 1.55 -0.64
CA TRP A 75 13.16 2.02 -1.92
C TRP A 75 13.35 1.00 -3.06
N LEU A 76 14.45 0.26 -3.07
CA LEU A 76 14.63 -0.87 -4.00
C LEU A 76 13.61 -1.98 -3.71
N MET A 77 13.36 -2.28 -2.43
CA MET A 77 12.39 -3.30 -2.03
C MET A 77 10.94 -2.88 -2.29
N VAL A 78 10.63 -1.58 -2.33
CA VAL A 78 9.34 -1.06 -2.80
C VAL A 78 9.10 -1.45 -4.26
N ILE A 79 10.10 -1.30 -5.13
CA ILE A 79 10.01 -1.71 -6.53
C ILE A 79 9.79 -3.23 -6.61
N VAL A 80 10.66 -4.01 -5.97
CA VAL A 80 10.59 -5.48 -5.99
C VAL A 80 9.26 -5.98 -5.41
N GLY A 81 8.84 -5.42 -4.28
CA GLY A 81 7.59 -5.77 -3.60
C GLY A 81 6.36 -5.40 -4.43
N GLY A 82 6.36 -4.22 -5.06
CA GLY A 82 5.31 -3.82 -5.99
C GLY A 82 5.15 -4.81 -7.14
N VAL A 83 6.26 -5.19 -7.78
CA VAL A 83 6.28 -6.18 -8.87
C VAL A 83 5.77 -7.55 -8.41
N LEU A 84 6.31 -8.08 -7.31
CA LEU A 84 5.90 -9.39 -6.80
C LEU A 84 4.43 -9.42 -6.41
N SER A 85 3.92 -8.33 -5.82
CA SER A 85 2.51 -8.19 -5.44
C SER A 85 1.61 -8.17 -6.68
N GLY A 86 1.97 -7.43 -7.73
CA GLY A 86 1.25 -7.42 -9.00
C GLY A 86 1.22 -8.79 -9.70
N VAL A 87 2.34 -9.50 -9.70
CA VAL A 87 2.43 -10.86 -10.26
C VAL A 87 1.60 -11.85 -9.45
N LEU A 88 1.67 -11.80 -8.12
CA LEU A 88 0.86 -12.65 -7.24
C LEU A 88 -0.63 -12.38 -7.41
N GLN A 89 -1.01 -11.11 -7.53
CA GLN A 89 -2.37 -10.68 -7.85
C GLN A 89 -2.84 -11.27 -9.19
N HIS A 90 -1.99 -11.28 -10.22
CA HIS A 90 -2.32 -11.91 -11.49
C HIS A 90 -2.57 -13.42 -11.37
N ILE A 91 -1.69 -14.14 -10.67
CA ILE A 91 -1.86 -15.58 -10.43
C ILE A 91 -3.19 -15.87 -9.73
N CYS A 92 -3.52 -15.03 -8.75
CA CYS A 92 -4.76 -15.07 -7.98
C CYS A 92 -6.00 -14.88 -8.87
N LEU A 93 -5.98 -13.87 -9.75
CA LEU A 93 -7.07 -13.60 -10.71
C LEU A 93 -7.25 -14.75 -11.70
N VAL A 94 -6.17 -15.28 -12.27
CA VAL A 94 -6.22 -16.41 -13.22
C VAL A 94 -6.80 -17.66 -12.56
N LYS A 95 -6.49 -17.89 -11.28
CA LYS A 95 -7.04 -19.00 -10.49
C LYS A 95 -8.47 -18.75 -9.98
N LYS A 96 -9.09 -17.62 -10.31
CA LYS A 96 -10.45 -17.22 -9.88
C LYS A 96 -10.63 -17.25 -8.36
N LEU A 97 -9.57 -16.96 -7.61
CA LEU A 97 -9.64 -16.86 -6.17
C LEU A 97 -10.12 -15.44 -5.80
N PRO A 98 -11.02 -15.26 -4.81
CA PRO A 98 -11.40 -13.94 -4.31
C PRO A 98 -10.36 -13.46 -3.31
N VAL A 99 -9.29 -12.82 -3.80
CA VAL A 99 -8.06 -12.69 -3.01
C VAL A 99 -7.94 -11.35 -2.29
N TYR A 100 -8.84 -10.40 -2.56
CA TYR A 100 -8.91 -9.09 -1.92
C TYR A 100 -7.51 -8.47 -1.74
N THR A 101 -7.05 -8.27 -0.50
CA THR A 101 -5.75 -7.71 -0.12
C THR A 101 -4.68 -8.77 0.19
N LEU A 102 -4.94 -10.06 0.00
CA LEU A 102 -4.00 -11.13 0.36
C LEU A 102 -2.65 -11.01 -0.37
N PRO A 103 -2.56 -10.63 -1.67
CA PRO A 103 -1.27 -10.47 -2.33
C PRO A 103 -0.41 -9.41 -1.65
N PHE A 104 -1.03 -8.29 -1.25
CA PHE A 104 -0.39 -7.27 -0.42
C PHE A 104 0.12 -7.85 0.90
N ILE A 105 -0.71 -8.60 1.65
CA ILE A 105 -0.35 -9.15 2.97
C ILE A 105 0.84 -10.11 2.85
N VAL A 106 0.77 -11.06 1.92
CA VAL A 106 1.81 -12.09 1.75
C VAL A 106 3.15 -11.46 1.38
N ILE A 107 3.16 -10.52 0.43
CA ILE A 107 4.39 -9.85 0.02
C ILE A 107 4.94 -8.95 1.12
N THR A 108 4.08 -8.23 1.84
CA THR A 108 4.52 -7.38 2.95
C THR A 108 5.12 -8.21 4.08
N TRP A 109 4.55 -9.37 4.42
CA TRP A 109 5.16 -10.29 5.39
C TRP A 109 6.51 -10.81 4.92
N LEU A 110 6.61 -11.24 3.66
CA LEU A 110 7.88 -11.71 3.10
C LEU A 110 8.97 -10.63 3.20
N MET A 111 8.64 -9.39 2.80
CA MET A 111 9.57 -8.27 2.89
C MET A 111 9.89 -7.91 4.34
N TYR A 112 8.89 -7.95 5.23
CA TYR A 112 9.09 -7.70 6.65
C TYR A 112 10.11 -8.67 7.23
N TYR A 113 9.88 -9.98 7.08
CA TYR A 113 10.80 -11.00 7.61
C TYR A 113 12.18 -10.97 6.94
N GLY A 114 12.26 -10.57 5.67
CA GLY A 114 13.53 -10.42 4.97
C GLY A 114 14.35 -9.21 5.41
N LEU A 115 13.70 -8.09 5.71
CA LEU A 115 14.36 -6.82 6.06
C LEU A 115 14.51 -6.61 7.57
N ASN A 116 13.65 -7.21 8.39
CA ASN A 116 13.70 -7.04 9.84
C ASN A 116 15.07 -7.39 10.47
N PRO A 117 15.78 -8.45 10.05
CA PRO A 117 17.13 -8.74 10.57
C PRO A 117 18.16 -7.64 10.27
N LEU A 118 17.95 -6.85 9.22
CA LEU A 118 18.87 -5.78 8.81
C LEU A 118 18.61 -4.46 9.55
N PHE A 119 17.33 -4.15 9.80
CA PHE A 119 16.93 -2.88 10.41
C PHE A 119 16.58 -3.00 11.90
N GLY A 120 16.37 -4.21 12.42
CA GLY A 120 16.07 -4.47 13.83
C GLY A 120 14.83 -3.72 14.31
N VAL A 121 13.72 -3.79 13.56
CA VAL A 121 12.49 -3.05 13.85
C VAL A 121 11.99 -3.46 15.23
N GLN A 122 12.02 -2.50 16.16
CA GLN A 122 11.60 -2.74 17.54
C GLN A 122 10.08 -2.76 17.64
N PRO A 123 9.51 -3.57 18.54
CA PRO A 123 8.10 -3.49 18.84
C PRO A 123 7.77 -2.08 19.34
N PHE A 124 6.71 -1.49 18.78
CA PHE A 124 6.26 -0.15 19.18
C PHE A 124 5.85 -0.16 20.66
N SER A 125 6.34 0.82 21.44
CA SER A 125 5.91 0.99 22.82
C SER A 125 4.48 1.51 22.88
N VAL A 126 3.61 0.87 23.66
CA VAL A 126 2.23 1.35 23.86
C VAL A 126 2.27 2.75 24.48
N GLN A 127 2.01 3.77 23.67
CA GLN A 127 1.76 5.12 24.16
C GLN A 127 0.29 5.22 24.57
N HIS A 128 0.05 5.52 25.84
CA HIS A 128 -1.28 5.85 26.33
C HIS A 128 -1.63 7.25 25.83
N SER A 129 -2.59 7.36 24.91
CA SER A 129 -3.04 8.65 24.39
C SER A 129 -4.25 9.15 25.18
N GLU A 130 -4.15 10.36 25.73
CA GLU A 130 -5.25 11.05 26.40
C GLU A 130 -6.31 11.58 25.42
N ASN A 131 -7.58 11.63 25.86
CA ASN A 131 -8.74 12.39 25.35
C ASN A 131 -8.77 12.70 23.83
N ILE A 132 -8.69 11.69 22.99
CA ILE A 132 -9.00 11.80 21.56
C ILE A 132 -10.53 11.65 21.37
N SER A 133 -11.15 12.55 20.60
CA SER A 133 -12.60 12.51 20.35
C SER A 133 -12.99 11.29 19.51
N VAL A 134 -14.14 10.67 19.81
CA VAL A 134 -14.66 9.49 19.07
C VAL A 134 -14.71 9.75 17.55
N LEU A 135 -15.09 10.96 17.15
CA LEU A 135 -15.15 11.34 15.74
C LEU A 135 -13.77 11.24 15.06
N SER A 136 -12.70 11.69 15.73
CA SER A 136 -11.36 11.61 15.17
C SER A 136 -10.83 10.18 15.08
N TYR A 137 -11.25 9.28 15.99
CA TYR A 137 -10.94 7.84 15.88
C TYR A 137 -11.57 7.20 14.65
N ILE A 138 -12.82 7.55 14.32
CA ILE A 138 -13.51 7.00 13.14
C ILE A 138 -12.73 7.34 11.88
N PHE A 139 -12.43 8.63 11.66
CA PHE A 139 -11.71 9.06 10.46
C PHE A 139 -10.28 8.52 10.40
N ARG A 140 -9.56 8.47 11.53
CA ARG A 140 -8.24 7.81 11.57
C ARG A 140 -8.35 6.32 11.23
N GLY A 141 -9.41 5.64 11.64
CA GLY A 141 -9.67 4.25 11.25
C GLY A 141 -9.75 4.07 9.72
N PHE A 142 -10.39 4.99 9.00
CA PHE A 142 -10.39 4.99 7.53
C PHE A 142 -9.00 5.26 6.95
N GLY A 143 -8.24 6.19 7.55
CA GLY A 143 -6.85 6.48 7.20
C GLY A 143 -5.93 5.25 7.33
N GLU A 144 -6.07 4.50 8.42
CA GLU A 144 -5.23 3.33 8.74
C GLU A 144 -5.42 2.17 7.76
N VAL A 145 -6.50 2.14 6.98
CA VAL A 145 -6.65 1.17 5.88
C VAL A 145 -5.49 1.26 4.88
N ILE A 146 -4.85 2.42 4.76
CA ILE A 146 -3.67 2.69 3.92
C ILE A 146 -2.52 3.24 4.79
N PHE A 147 -2.45 2.85 6.05
CA PHE A 147 -1.39 3.23 7.01
C PHE A 147 -1.23 4.75 7.20
N GLN A 148 -2.34 5.50 7.17
CA GLN A 148 -2.34 6.94 7.43
C GLN A 148 -2.99 7.26 8.77
N SER A 149 -2.18 7.64 9.76
CA SER A 149 -2.66 8.06 11.08
C SER A 149 -3.17 9.51 11.13
N ASN A 150 -3.00 10.26 10.05
CA ASN A 150 -3.43 11.65 9.94
C ASN A 150 -4.96 11.75 9.76
N LEU A 151 -5.60 12.59 10.60
CA LEU A 151 -7.05 12.82 10.56
C LEU A 151 -7.54 13.31 9.20
N TRP A 152 -6.80 14.22 8.55
CA TRP A 152 -7.21 14.83 7.29
C TRP A 152 -7.15 13.84 6.14
N SER A 153 -6.15 12.95 6.13
CA SER A 153 -6.08 11.83 5.19
C SER A 153 -7.30 10.94 5.35
N GLY A 154 -7.67 10.61 6.60
CA GLY A 154 -8.86 9.84 6.91
C GLY A 154 -10.17 10.47 6.44
N ILE A 155 -10.33 11.79 6.61
CA ILE A 155 -11.50 12.54 6.12
C ILE A 155 -11.60 12.49 4.59
N ILE A 156 -10.47 12.61 3.89
CA ILE A 156 -10.44 12.56 2.42
C ILE A 156 -10.77 11.15 1.90
N PHE A 157 -10.44 10.12 2.67
CA PHE A 157 -10.67 8.73 2.29
C PHE A 157 -12.11 8.24 2.57
N PHE A 158 -12.85 8.92 3.43
CA PHE A 158 -14.23 8.60 3.78
C PHE A 158 -15.20 9.00 2.64
#